data_AF-A0A6G3ZI17-F1
#
_entry.id   AF-A0A6G3ZI17-F1
#
_cell.length_a   1.000
_cell.length_b   1.000
_cell.length_c   1.000
_cell.angle_alpha   90.00
_cell.angle_beta   90.00
_cell.angle_gamma   90.00
#
_symmetry.space_group_name_H-M   'P 1'
#
loop_
_entity.id
_entity.type
_entity.pdbx_description
1 polymer ?
#
loop_
_entity_poly.entity_id
_entity_poly.type
_entity_poly.pdbx_seq_one_letter_code
_entity_poly.pdbx_strand_id
1 'polypeptide(L)' 'MVSPTSEEEKREAMARLKATIVVLVGASAGLITLSGGGSLVQIGVAVVVGSVVGTALLAYVLRIL' A
#
# COMPACT_ATOMS: atom_id res chain seq x y z
N MET A 1 -10.51 -28.13 -17.42
CA MET A 1 -10.64 -26.67 -17.58
C MET A 1 -10.83 -26.09 -16.19
N VAL A 2 -10.07 -25.08 -15.79
CA VAL A 2 -10.30 -24.40 -14.51
C VAL A 2 -11.61 -23.64 -14.60
N SER A 3 -12.47 -23.74 -13.58
CA SER A 3 -13.69 -22.93 -13.53
C SER A 3 -13.30 -21.45 -13.53
N PRO A 4 -14.03 -20.60 -14.27
CA PRO A 4 -13.79 -19.17 -14.22
C PRO A 4 -13.94 -18.68 -12.78
N THR A 5 -12.92 -18.00 -12.27
CA THR A 5 -12.96 -17.34 -10.96
C THR A 5 -14.16 -16.40 -10.91
N SER A 6 -14.95 -16.48 -9.84
CA SER A 6 -16.11 -15.61 -9.68
C SER A 6 -15.67 -14.15 -9.60
N GLU A 7 -16.55 -13.24 -10.03
CA GLU A 7 -16.26 -11.80 -9.98
C GLU A 7 -16.06 -11.30 -8.54
N GLU A 8 -16.67 -11.97 -7.56
CA GLU A 8 -16.50 -11.66 -6.14
C GLU A 8 -15.09 -12.02 -5.64
N GLU A 9 -14.62 -13.23 -5.94
CA GLU A 9 -13.25 -13.67 -5.60
C GLU A 9 -12.21 -12.76 -6.26
N LYS A 10 -12.44 -12.33 -7.50
CA LYS A 10 -11.57 -11.36 -8.18
C LYS A 10 -11.54 -10.02 -7.45
N ARG A 11 -12.70 -9.49 -7.03
CA ARG A 11 -12.80 -8.21 -6.31
C ARG A 11 -12.09 -8.26 -4.97
N GLU A 12 -12.29 -9.33 -4.21
CA GLU A 12 -11.63 -9.51 -2.91
C GLU A 12 -10.12 -9.64 -3.05
N ALA A 13 -9.65 -10.49 -3.98
CA ALA A 13 -8.23 -10.65 -4.26
C ALA A 13 -7.58 -9.32 -4.70
N MET A 14 -8.27 -8.55 -5.53
CA MET A 14 -7.82 -7.25 -5.99
C MET A 14 -7.75 -6.22 -4.85
N ALA A 15 -8.75 -6.21 -3.96
CA ALA A 15 -8.77 -5.33 -2.79
C ALA A 15 -7.61 -5.65 -1.84
N ARG A 16 -7.37 -6.93 -1.57
CA ARG A 16 -6.25 -7.38 -0.75
C ARG A 16 -4.90 -7.02 -1.36
N LEU A 17 -4.75 -7.19 -2.67
CA LEU A 17 -3.52 -6.82 -3.39
C LEU A 17 -3.25 -5.31 -3.27
N LYS A 18 -4.26 -4.47 -3.52
CA LYS A 18 -4.17 -3.01 -3.39
C LYS A 18 -3.76 -2.59 -1.98
N ALA A 19 -4.38 -3.18 -0.95
CA ALA A 19 -4.02 -2.93 0.44
C ALA A 19 -2.57 -3.34 0.76
N THR A 20 -2.14 -4.50 0.26
CA THR A 20 -0.77 -5.00 0.46
C THR A 20 0.27 -4.06 -0.16
N ILE A 21 0.00 -3.54 -1.37
CA ILE A 21 0.88 -2.56 -2.03
C ILE A 21 1.03 -1.31 -1.17
N VAL A 22 -0.06 -0.75 -0.65
CA VAL A 22 0.00 0.45 0.21
C VAL A 22 0.84 0.20 1.45
N VAL A 23 0.66 -0.96 2.10
CA VAL A 23 1.47 -1.35 3.27
C VAL A 23 2.95 -1.47 2.92
N LEU A 24 3.27 -2.11 1.80
CA LEU A 24 4.67 -2.25 1.33
C LEU A 24 5.32 -0.89 1.03
N VAL A 25 4.57 0.05 0.44
CA VAL A 25 5.06 1.41 0.18
C VAL A 25 5.36 2.14 1.50
N GLY A 26 4.47 2.06 2.48
CA GLY A 26 4.70 2.62 3.82
C GLY A 26 5.93 2.02 4.50
N ALA A 27 6.03 0.68 4.50
CA ALA A 27 7.18 -0.02 5.06
C ALA A 27 8.50 0.37 4.35
N SER A 28 8.47 0.51 3.02
CA SER A 28 9.63 0.94 2.24
C SER A 28 10.09 2.35 2.62
N ALA A 29 9.17 3.30 2.78
CA ALA A 29 9.50 4.65 3.23
C ALA A 29 10.19 4.66 4.61
N GLY A 30 9.71 3.82 5.53
CA GLY A 30 10.34 3.60 6.83
C GLY A 30 11.75 3.02 6.71
N LEU A 31 11.92 1.98 5.90
CA LEU A 31 13.23 1.34 5.67
C LEU A 31 14.24 2.30 5.05
N ILE A 32 13.82 3.09 4.05
CA ILE A 32 14.68 4.13 3.44
C ILE A 32 15.15 5.13 4.50
N THR A 33 14.24 5.55 5.39
CA THR A 33 14.55 6.50 6.47
C THR A 33 15.50 5.89 7.50
N LEU A 34 15.32 4.60 7.82
CA LEU A 34 16.23 3.84 8.69
C LEU A 34 17.62 3.74 8.06
N SER A 35 17.71 3.41 6.77
CA SER A 35 18.98 3.35 6.04
C SER A 35 19.68 4.70 5.95
N GLY A 36 18.93 5.80 5.96
CA GLY A 36 19.45 7.17 6.04
C GLY A 36 19.90 7.61 7.43
N GLY A 37 19.83 6.74 8.45
CA GLY A 37 20.21 7.08 9.83
C GLY A 37 19.17 7.92 10.58
N GLY A 38 17.92 7.93 10.11
CA GLY A 38 16.83 8.65 10.77
C GLY A 38 16.52 8.10 12.17
N SER A 39 16.11 8.99 13.07
CA SER A 39 15.63 8.61 14.41
C SER A 39 14.35 7.76 14.35
N LEU A 40 14.03 7.03 15.43
CA LEU A 40 12.80 6.22 15.52
C LEU A 40 11.53 7.02 15.18
N VAL A 41 11.47 8.27 15.62
CA VAL A 41 10.33 9.16 15.35
C VAL A 41 10.23 9.47 13.86
N GLN A 42 11.35 9.76 13.19
CA GLN A 42 11.37 10.02 11.75
C GLN A 42 10.97 8.78 10.94
N ILE A 43 11.42 7.59 11.34
CA ILE A 43 11.02 6.33 10.70
C ILE A 43 9.51 6.13 10.85
N GLY A 44 8.96 6.30 12.06
CA GLY A 44 7.52 6.19 12.30
C GLY A 44 6.72 7.18 11.46
N VAL A 45 7.16 8.43 11.38
CA VAL A 45 6.54 9.46 10.53
C VAL A 45 6.62 9.08 9.05
N ALA A 46 7.76 8.59 8.57
CA ALA A 46 7.93 8.19 7.18
C ALA A 46 7.00 7.03 6.79
N VAL A 47 6.81 6.04 7.66
CA VAL A 47 5.86 4.95 7.44
C VAL A 47 4.42 5.47 7.35
N VAL A 48 4.03 6.34 8.29
CA VAL A 48 2.67 6.92 8.31
C VAL A 48 2.43 7.77 7.07
N VAL A 49 3.33 8.70 6.76
CA VAL A 49 3.21 9.57 5.59
C VAL A 49 3.22 8.75 4.30
N GLY A 50 4.13 7.77 4.16
CA GLY A 50 4.17 6.89 2.99
C GLY A 50 2.87 6.10 2.81
N SER A 51 2.28 5.60 3.90
CA SER A 51 1.00 4.87 3.86
C SER A 51 -0.18 5.79 3.52
N VAL A 52 -0.20 7.02 4.06
CA VAL A 52 -1.23 8.03 3.76
C VAL A 52 -1.17 8.43 2.29
N VAL A 53 0.02 8.71 1.77
CA VAL A 53 0.21 9.05 0.35
C VAL A 53 -0.15 7.87 -0.54
N GLY A 54 0.28 6.65 -0.20
CA GLY A 54 -0.09 5.44 -0.94
C GLY A 54 -1.60 5.21 -0.99
N THR A 55 -2.29 5.39 0.13
CA THR A 55 -3.75 5.31 0.21
C THR A 55 -4.42 6.40 -0.61
N ALA A 56 -3.94 7.64 -0.53
CA ALA A 56 -4.50 8.77 -1.27
C ALA A 56 -4.39 8.56 -2.79
N LEU A 57 -3.23 8.08 -3.25
CA LEU A 57 -3.01 7.73 -4.66
C LEU A 57 -3.92 6.59 -5.09
N LEU A 58 -4.06 5.54 -4.27
CA LEU A 58 -4.99 4.45 -4.55
C LEU A 58 -6.43 4.97 -4.66
N ALA A 59 -6.87 5.80 -3.72
CA ALA A 59 -8.21 6.40 -3.73
C ALA A 59 -8.42 7.28 -4.97
N TYR A 60 -7.41 8.02 -5.40
CA TYR A 60 -7.45 8.82 -6.62
C TYR A 60 -7.62 7.95 -7.87
N VAL A 61 -6.83 6.88 -7.99
CA VAL A 61 -6.92 5.94 -9.12
C VAL A 61 -8.29 5.26 -9.15
N LEU A 62 -8.79 4.81 -7.99
CA LEU A 62 -10.12 4.19 -7.88
C LEU A 62 -11.27 5.17 -8.15
N ARG A 63 -11.04 6.47 -8.02
CA ARG A 63 -12.05 7.49 -8.32
C ARG A 63 -12.11 7.84 -9.81
N ILE A 64 -11.02 7.61 -10.55
CA ILE A 64 -10.92 7.91 -11.98
C ILE A 64 -11.35 6.72 -12.84
N LEU A 65 -11.10 5.49 -12.39
CA LEU A 65 -11.54 4.24 -13.02
C LEU A 65 -13.01 3.93 -12.71
#